data_AF-A0A2N2LKG2-F1
#
_entry.id   AF-A0A2N2LKG2-F1
#
_cell.length_a   1.000
_cell.length_b   1.000
_cell.length_c   1.000
_cell.angle_alpha   90.00
_cell.angle_beta   90.00
_cell.angle_gamma   90.00
#
_symmetry.space_group_name_H-M   'P 1'
#
loop_
_entity.id
_entity.type
_entity.pdbx_description
1 polymer ?
#
loop_
_entity_poly.entity_id
_entity_poly.type
_entity_poly.pdbx_seq_one_letter_code
_entity_poly.pdbx_strand_id
1 'polypeptide(L)'
;MKKYIPVGLLLMLALGLVGCESEEQGATERAQEARDTVGSQFKTAWQEETGEAVSTPPTILERSEMSESHQIMASMILLGRGMETDLSTYAVVYLVEFKDADGVERAAVYADGKVVLPANAGQ
;
A
#
# COMPACT_ATOMS: atom_id res chain seq x y z
N MET A 1 61.62 -5.99 -31.32
CA MET A 1 61.03 -6.30 -32.63
C MET A 1 59.56 -6.64 -32.42
N LYS A 2 58.65 -5.91 -33.08
CA LYS A 2 57.20 -6.16 -33.11
C LYS A 2 56.89 -7.47 -33.86
N LYS A 3 55.87 -8.20 -33.42
CA LYS A 3 55.03 -9.06 -34.30
C LYS A 3 53.61 -9.14 -33.71
N TYR A 4 52.62 -8.91 -34.58
CA TYR A 4 51.20 -8.79 -34.27
C TYR A 4 50.45 -10.13 -34.40
N ILE A 5 49.28 -10.10 -33.76
CA ILE A 5 48.15 -11.02 -33.49
C ILE A 5 47.57 -11.75 -34.73
N PRO A 6 46.88 -12.90 -34.54
CA PRO A 6 45.46 -12.98 -34.90
C PRO A 6 44.63 -13.62 -33.75
N VAL A 7 43.60 -12.94 -33.23
CA VAL A 7 42.18 -13.07 -33.64
C VAL A 7 41.71 -14.53 -33.66
N GLY A 8 40.98 -14.89 -32.61
CA GLY A 8 40.19 -16.10 -32.45
C GLY A 8 39.45 -15.99 -31.12
N LEU A 9 38.45 -15.11 -31.05
CA LEU A 9 37.05 -15.50 -31.23
C LEU A 9 36.71 -16.75 -30.39
N LEU A 10 36.58 -16.59 -29.08
CA LEU A 10 35.70 -17.47 -28.29
C LEU A 10 34.63 -16.61 -27.63
N LEU A 11 33.69 -16.23 -28.48
CA LEU A 11 32.37 -15.74 -28.16
C LEU A 11 31.57 -16.93 -27.64
N MET A 12 31.32 -17.02 -26.33
CA MET A 12 30.15 -17.70 -25.75
C MET A 12 29.94 -17.19 -24.31
N LEU A 13 29.60 -15.90 -24.20
CA LEU A 13 28.78 -15.46 -23.07
C LEU A 13 27.37 -15.98 -23.30
N ALA A 14 27.09 -17.17 -22.77
CA ALA A 14 25.73 -17.61 -22.52
C ALA A 14 25.15 -16.80 -21.35
N LEU A 15 24.83 -15.53 -21.60
CA LEU A 15 23.89 -14.75 -20.78
C LEU A 15 22.48 -15.17 -21.21
N GLY A 16 22.13 -16.41 -20.87
CA GLY A 16 20.83 -17.00 -21.14
C GLY A 16 19.96 -17.03 -19.90
N LEU A 17 19.82 -15.91 -19.16
CA LEU A 17 18.81 -15.70 -18.11
C LEU A 17 18.57 -14.19 -17.94
N VAL A 18 18.04 -13.52 -18.97
CA VAL A 18 17.45 -12.19 -18.81
C VAL A 18 16.11 -12.24 -19.54
N GLY A 19 15.07 -12.62 -18.82
CA GLY A 19 13.75 -12.81 -19.44
C GLY A 19 12.62 -13.19 -18.51
N CYS A 20 12.69 -12.86 -17.21
CA CYS A 20 11.55 -12.93 -16.28
C CYS A 20 11.58 -11.88 -15.13
N GLU A 21 12.68 -11.17 -14.87
CA GLU A 21 12.82 -10.36 -13.63
C GLU A 21 12.34 -8.89 -13.73
N SER A 22 11.83 -8.44 -14.87
CA SER A 22 11.49 -7.02 -15.09
C SER A 22 10.02 -6.64 -14.82
N GLU A 23 9.11 -7.61 -14.69
CA GLU A 23 7.70 -7.31 -14.39
C GLU A 23 7.40 -7.29 -12.89
N GLU A 24 8.02 -8.17 -12.09
CA GLU A 24 7.79 -8.21 -10.65
C GLU A 24 8.37 -6.99 -9.91
N GLN A 25 9.56 -6.51 -10.29
CA GLN A 25 10.17 -5.32 -9.67
C GLN A 25 9.30 -4.05 -9.87
N GLY A 26 8.79 -3.83 -11.08
CA GLY A 26 7.93 -2.67 -11.36
C GLY A 26 6.53 -2.78 -10.73
N ALA A 27 6.03 -3.98 -10.47
CA ALA A 27 4.77 -4.18 -9.77
C ALA A 27 4.91 -3.88 -8.26
N THR A 28 6.00 -4.36 -7.63
CA THR A 28 6.29 -4.11 -6.22
C THR A 28 6.52 -2.62 -5.94
N GLU A 29 7.26 -1.92 -6.81
CA GLU A 29 7.55 -0.49 -6.62
C GLU A 29 6.26 0.36 -6.67
N ARG A 30 5.37 0.09 -7.62
CA ARG A 30 4.07 0.79 -7.71
C ARG A 30 3.14 0.48 -6.54
N ALA A 31 3.14 -0.77 -6.07
CA ALA A 31 2.36 -1.15 -4.89
C ALA A 31 2.85 -0.42 -3.63
N GLN A 32 4.18 -0.29 -3.48
CA GLN A 32 4.76 0.48 -2.38
C GLN A 32 4.42 1.97 -2.48
N GLU A 33 4.54 2.58 -3.66
CA GLU A 33 4.19 3.99 -3.89
C GLU A 33 2.71 4.29 -3.57
N ALA A 34 1.82 3.37 -3.94
CA ALA A 34 0.39 3.46 -3.60
C ALA A 34 0.19 3.42 -2.08
N ARG A 35 0.87 2.51 -1.37
CA ARG A 35 0.80 2.42 0.11
C ARG A 35 1.37 3.65 0.78
N ASP A 36 2.49 4.18 0.31
CA ASP A 36 3.09 5.40 0.87
C ASP A 36 2.14 6.61 0.68
N THR A 37 1.51 6.71 -0.49
CA THR A 37 0.50 7.73 -0.79
C THR A 37 -0.70 7.61 0.15
N VAL A 38 -1.27 6.42 0.29
CA VAL A 38 -2.40 6.15 1.20
C VAL A 38 -2.01 6.46 2.65
N GLY A 39 -0.83 6.03 3.08
CA GLY A 39 -0.31 6.26 4.42
C GLY A 39 -0.13 7.75 4.73
N SER A 40 0.37 8.54 3.78
CA SER A 40 0.48 10.00 3.94
C SER A 40 -0.89 10.66 4.02
N GLN A 41 -1.82 10.32 3.12
CA GLN A 41 -3.16 10.91 3.09
C GLN A 41 -3.94 10.59 4.36
N PHE A 42 -3.85 9.36 4.84
CA PHE A 42 -4.48 8.96 6.09
C PHE A 42 -3.94 9.74 7.30
N LYS A 43 -2.61 9.87 7.43
CA LYS A 43 -2.00 10.65 8.53
C LYS A 43 -2.47 12.10 8.55
N THR A 44 -2.54 12.73 7.37
CA THR A 44 -3.07 14.09 7.23
C THR A 44 -4.54 14.15 7.66
N ALA A 45 -5.38 13.26 7.12
CA ALA A 45 -6.81 13.24 7.45
C ALA A 45 -7.06 13.03 8.96
N TRP A 46 -6.31 12.12 9.60
CA TRP A 46 -6.40 11.91 11.04
C TRP A 46 -6.03 13.16 11.83
N GLN A 47 -4.87 13.75 11.54
CA GLN A 47 -4.40 14.96 12.20
C GLN A 47 -5.34 16.16 12.02
N GLU A 48 -5.99 16.28 10.86
CA GLU A 48 -6.99 17.33 10.59
C GLU A 48 -8.30 17.12 11.36
N GLU A 49 -8.78 15.88 11.47
CA GLU A 49 -10.03 15.56 12.16
C GLU A 49 -9.88 15.60 13.69
N THR A 50 -8.77 15.05 14.22
CA THR A 50 -8.60 14.82 15.67
C THR A 50 -7.65 15.79 16.35
N GLY A 51 -6.75 16.43 15.58
CA GLY A 51 -5.64 17.19 16.15
C GLY A 51 -4.48 16.33 16.66
N GLU A 52 -4.54 15.01 16.51
CA GLU A 52 -3.55 14.07 17.02
C GLU A 52 -2.62 13.54 15.93
N ALA A 53 -1.37 13.24 16.32
CA ALA A 53 -0.43 12.54 15.47
C ALA A 53 -0.64 11.03 15.56
N VAL A 54 -0.32 10.33 14.47
CA VAL A 54 -0.24 8.87 14.45
C VAL A 54 1.11 8.43 15.05
N SER A 55 1.10 7.57 16.07
CA SER A 55 2.30 7.24 16.86
C SER A 55 3.22 6.21 16.19
N THR A 56 2.68 5.38 15.30
CA THR A 56 3.44 4.34 14.58
C THR A 56 3.21 4.40 13.07
N PRO A 57 4.12 3.83 12.25
CA PRO A 57 3.80 3.57 10.86
C PRO A 57 2.49 2.77 10.76
N PRO A 58 1.54 3.17 9.90
CA PRO A 58 0.31 2.42 9.73
C PRO A 58 0.58 1.11 8.98
N THR A 59 -0.17 0.08 9.31
CA THR A 59 -0.31 -1.12 8.49
C THR A 59 -1.38 -0.85 7.44
N ILE A 60 -1.06 -1.06 6.18
CA ILE A 60 -1.99 -0.84 5.06
C ILE A 60 -2.23 -2.20 4.42
N LEU A 61 -3.48 -2.63 4.36
CA LEU A 61 -3.90 -3.92 3.81
C LEU A 61 -4.74 -3.67 2.57
N GLU A 62 -4.38 -4.28 1.44
CA GLU A 62 -5.26 -4.29 0.27
C GLU A 62 -6.39 -5.30 0.45
N ARG A 63 -7.46 -5.19 -0.35
CA ARG A 63 -8.62 -6.09 -0.26
C ARG A 63 -8.26 -7.57 -0.25
N SER A 64 -7.27 -7.99 -1.05
CA SER A 64 -6.80 -9.39 -1.11
C SER A 64 -6.03 -9.85 0.12
N GLU A 65 -5.53 -8.92 0.94
CA GLU A 65 -4.80 -9.19 2.19
C GLU A 65 -5.72 -9.11 3.42
N MET A 66 -6.93 -8.59 3.26
CA MET A 66 -7.91 -8.47 4.35
C MET A 66 -8.50 -9.84 4.71
N SER A 67 -8.35 -10.22 5.98
CA SER A 67 -9.13 -11.30 6.58
C SER A 67 -10.62 -10.94 6.62
N GLU A 68 -11.49 -11.90 6.92
CA GLU A 68 -12.92 -11.64 7.09
C GLU A 68 -13.19 -10.55 8.14
N SER A 69 -12.46 -10.56 9.27
CA SER A 69 -12.60 -9.53 10.29
C SER A 69 -12.15 -8.14 9.81
N HIS A 70 -11.09 -8.06 9.01
CA HIS A 70 -10.65 -6.81 8.39
C HIS A 70 -11.72 -6.27 7.42
N GLN A 71 -12.32 -7.15 6.62
CA GLN A 71 -13.39 -6.76 5.69
C GLN A 71 -14.62 -6.25 6.44
N ILE A 72 -15.05 -6.93 7.51
CA ILE A 72 -16.15 -6.47 8.37
C ILE A 72 -15.82 -5.10 8.97
N MET A 73 -14.60 -4.91 9.48
CA MET A 73 -14.17 -3.63 10.05
C MET A 73 -14.24 -2.50 9.02
N ALA A 74 -13.72 -2.72 7.81
CA ALA A 74 -13.78 -1.76 6.72
C ALA A 74 -15.24 -1.41 6.35
N SER A 75 -16.10 -2.41 6.20
CA SER A 75 -17.52 -2.22 5.93
C SER A 75 -18.23 -1.43 7.03
N MET A 76 -17.90 -1.66 8.31
CA MET A 76 -18.48 -0.92 9.44
C MET A 76 -18.04 0.55 9.46
N ILE A 77 -16.78 0.85 9.11
CA ILE A 77 -16.28 2.23 8.98
C ILE A 77 -17.03 2.96 7.86
N LEU A 78 -17.18 2.32 6.69
CA LEU A 78 -17.93 2.86 5.55
C LEU A 78 -19.41 3.09 5.92
N LEU A 79 -20.04 2.11 6.57
CA LEU A 79 -21.42 2.21 7.06
C LEU A 79 -21.60 3.40 8.00
N GLY A 80 -20.67 3.60 8.95
CA GLY A 80 -20.70 4.72 9.89
C GLY A 80 -20.65 6.09 9.22
N ARG A 81 -20.19 6.18 7.98
CA ARG A 81 -20.17 7.40 7.16
C ARG A 81 -21.24 7.38 6.04
N GLY A 82 -22.17 6.42 6.07
CA GLY A 82 -23.27 6.29 5.11
C GLY A 82 -22.83 5.89 3.69
N MET A 83 -21.68 5.22 3.57
CA MET A 83 -21.13 4.77 2.29
C MET A 83 -21.52 3.31 1.99
N GLU A 84 -21.32 2.87 0.75
CA GLU A 84 -21.55 1.48 0.34
C GLU A 84 -20.62 0.55 1.15
N THR A 85 -21.18 -0.54 1.65
CA THR A 85 -20.51 -1.48 2.56
C THR A 85 -19.89 -2.66 1.84
N ASP A 86 -20.39 -2.97 0.62
CA ASP A 86 -19.79 -3.98 -0.24
C ASP A 86 -18.47 -3.47 -0.83
N LEU A 87 -17.35 -3.99 -0.30
CA LEU A 87 -15.99 -3.61 -0.70
C LEU A 87 -15.68 -3.95 -2.18
N SER A 88 -16.50 -4.79 -2.82
CA SER A 88 -16.34 -5.12 -4.24
C SER A 88 -16.78 -3.98 -5.18
N THR A 89 -17.54 -3.02 -4.67
CA THR A 89 -18.03 -1.86 -5.44
C THR A 89 -16.96 -0.80 -5.69
N TYR A 90 -15.92 -0.78 -4.86
CA TYR A 90 -14.79 0.13 -4.99
C TYR A 90 -13.71 -0.48 -5.90
N ALA A 91 -13.15 0.35 -6.78
CA ALA A 91 -12.04 -0.06 -7.64
C ALA A 91 -10.76 -0.25 -6.84
N VAL A 92 -10.53 0.62 -5.85
CA VAL A 92 -9.40 0.58 -4.95
C VAL A 92 -9.90 0.69 -3.52
N VAL A 93 -9.56 -0.30 -2.69
CA VAL A 93 -9.86 -0.28 -1.25
C VAL A 93 -8.70 -0.81 -0.42
N TYR A 94 -8.32 -0.03 0.59
CA TYR A 94 -7.36 -0.41 1.61
C TYR A 94 -7.94 -0.22 3.01
N LEU A 95 -7.56 -1.09 3.94
CA LEU A 95 -7.76 -0.93 5.36
C LEU A 95 -6.45 -0.40 5.94
N VAL A 96 -6.52 0.68 6.68
CA VAL A 96 -5.37 1.32 7.32
C VAL A 96 -5.51 1.14 8.82
N GLU A 97 -4.67 0.30 9.42
CA GLU A 97 -4.59 0.07 10.85
C GLU A 97 -3.43 0.85 11.44
N PHE A 98 -3.63 1.50 12.58
CA PHE A 98 -2.63 2.37 13.19
C PHE A 98 -2.83 2.50 14.69
N LYS A 99 -1.85 3.11 15.36
CA LYS A 99 -1.98 3.53 16.75
C LYS A 99 -2.06 5.04 16.84
N ASP A 100 -3.03 5.53 17.60
CA ASP A 100 -3.14 6.96 17.93
C ASP A 100 -2.05 7.38 18.93
N ALA A 101 -2.07 8.63 19.37
CA ALA A 101 -1.09 9.18 20.29
C ALA A 101 -1.07 8.48 21.66
N ASP A 102 -2.21 7.92 22.08
CA ASP A 102 -2.36 7.15 23.32
C ASP A 102 -1.99 5.67 23.15
N GLY A 103 -1.62 5.25 21.94
CA GLY A 103 -1.25 3.88 21.62
C GLY A 103 -2.44 2.95 21.41
N VAL A 104 -3.66 3.50 21.31
CA VAL A 104 -4.88 2.74 21.06
C VAL A 104 -4.93 2.34 19.58
N GLU A 105 -5.28 1.09 19.32
CA GLU A 105 -5.46 0.60 17.95
C GLU A 105 -6.72 1.20 17.33
N ARG A 106 -6.53 1.76 16.14
CA ARG A 106 -7.56 2.43 15.36
C ARG A 106 -7.46 1.94 13.91
N ALA A 107 -8.53 2.15 13.17
CA ALA A 107 -8.58 1.82 11.76
C ALA A 107 -9.31 2.89 10.95
N ALA A 108 -8.91 3.03 9.69
CA ALA A 108 -9.56 3.86 8.69
C ALA A 108 -9.62 3.11 7.36
N VAL A 109 -10.47 3.55 6.43
CA VAL A 109 -10.58 2.98 5.10
C VAL A 109 -10.09 3.99 4.07
N TYR A 110 -9.33 3.53 3.08
CA TYR A 110 -9.11 4.28 1.86
C TYR A 110 -9.95 3.65 0.76
N ALA A 111 -10.85 4.41 0.14
CA ALA A 111 -11.72 3.92 -0.92
C ALA A 111 -11.74 4.92 -2.08
N ASP A 112 -11.38 4.47 -3.28
CA ASP A 112 -11.42 5.24 -4.54
C ASP A 112 -10.90 6.68 -4.44
N GLY A 113 -9.70 6.85 -3.85
CA GLY A 113 -9.08 8.17 -3.74
C GLY A 113 -9.37 8.92 -2.44
N LYS A 114 -10.23 8.38 -1.57
CA LYS A 114 -10.73 9.08 -0.38
C LYS A 114 -10.42 8.31 0.91
N VAL A 115 -9.90 9.03 1.91
CA VAL A 115 -9.80 8.53 3.28
C VAL A 115 -11.16 8.66 3.98
N VAL A 116 -11.57 7.58 4.64
CA VAL A 116 -12.79 7.45 5.42
C VAL A 116 -12.39 7.06 6.84
N LEU A 117 -12.45 8.05 7.73
CA LEU A 117 -12.22 7.84 9.16
C LEU A 117 -13.47 7.24 9.82
N PRO A 118 -13.33 6.52 10.95
CA PRO A 118 -14.47 6.03 11.69
C PRO A 118 -15.33 7.21 12.19
N ALA A 119 -16.63 6.98 12.39
CA ALA A 119 -17.57 8.05 12.77
C ALA A 119 -17.28 8.68 14.14
N ASN A 120 -16.55 7.98 14.99
CA ASN A 120 -16.10 8.40 16.31
C ASN A 120 -14.62 8.84 16.32
N ALA A 121 -14.04 9.19 15.18
CA ALA A 121 -12.70 9.79 15.16
C ALA A 121 -12.70 11.09 15.98
N GLY A 122 -11.71 11.25 16.87
CA GLY A 122 -11.58 12.42 17.75
C GLY A 122 -12.50 12.44 18.98
N GLN A 123 -13.16 11.32 19.29
CA GLN A 123 -13.93 11.11 20.52
C GLN A 123 -13.24 10.17 21.50
#